data_AF-A0A523HCH4-F1
#
_entry.id   AF-A0A523HCH4-F1
#
_cell.length_a   1.000
_cell.length_b   1.000
_cell.length_c   1.000
_cell.angle_alpha   90.00
_cell.angle_beta   90.00
_cell.angle_gamma   90.00
#
_symmetry.space_group_name_H-M   'P 1'
#
loop_
_entity.id
_entity.type
_entity.pdbx_description
1 polymer ?
#
loop_
_entity_poly.entity_id
_entity_poly.type
_entity_poly.pdbx_seq_one_letter_code
_entity_poly.pdbx_strand_id
1 'polypeptide(L)' 'MDIHEYQAKEILAGYGVKIADGGLAHSPEEAVQRAREINCNNWVVKAQIHSGARGKAGGIKICKTHDEVE' A
#
# COMPACT_ATOMS: atom_id res chain seq x y z
N MET A 1 21.57 -4.00 -2.02
CA MET A 1 20.74 -2.96 -1.37
C MET A 1 19.32 -3.23 -1.80
N ASP A 2 18.43 -3.42 -0.84
CA ASP A 2 17.02 -3.69 -1.12
C ASP A 2 16.22 -2.38 -1.13
N ILE A 3 15.06 -2.39 -1.79
CA ILE A 3 14.12 -1.28 -1.85
C ILE A 3 12.73 -1.73 -1.37
N HIS A 4 11.94 -0.78 -0.88
CA HIS A 4 10.56 -1.03 -0.49
C HIS A 4 9.64 -1.29 -1.69
N GLU A 5 8.48 -1.90 -1.44
CA GLU A 5 7.48 -2.17 -2.50
C GLU A 5 7.03 -0.87 -3.19
N TYR A 6 6.82 0.21 -2.44
CA TYR A 6 6.39 1.49 -3.04
C TYR A 6 7.45 2.07 -3.99
N GLN A 7 8.74 2.00 -3.63
CA GLN A 7 9.85 2.47 -4.47
C GLN A 7 9.95 1.65 -5.76
N ALA A 8 9.83 0.33 -5.65
CA ALA A 8 9.83 -0.55 -6.81
C ALA A 8 8.66 -0.22 -7.75
N LYS A 9 7.48 0.06 -7.21
CA LYS A 9 6.30 0.49 -7.99
C LYS A 9 6.52 1.82 -8.69
N GLU A 10 7.08 2.82 -8.02
CA GLU A 10 7.39 4.13 -8.61
C GLU A 10 8.37 4.01 -9.78
N ILE A 11 9.43 3.21 -9.61
CA ILE A 11 10.39 2.93 -10.68
C ILE A 11 9.67 2.29 -11.87
N LEU A 12 8.91 1.20 -11.64
CA LEU A 12 8.18 0.49 -12.70
C LEU A 12 7.18 1.40 -13.42
N ALA A 13 6.44 2.24 -12.70
CA ALA A 13 5.52 3.21 -13.28
C ALA A 13 6.24 4.24 -14.16
N GLY A 14 7.44 4.67 -13.77
CA GLY A 14 8.31 5.55 -14.59
C GLY A 14 8.71 4.93 -15.94
N TYR A 15 8.66 3.61 -16.07
CA TYR A 15 8.87 2.88 -17.33
C TYR A 15 7.56 2.47 -18.04
N GLY A 16 6.41 2.99 -17.59
CA GLY A 16 5.10 2.74 -18.20
C GLY A 16 4.46 1.41 -17.82
N VAL A 17 5.00 0.69 -16.83
CA VAL A 17 4.35 -0.52 -16.30
C VAL A 17 3.13 -0.13 -15.48
N LYS A 18 1.96 -0.67 -15.82
CA LYS A 18 0.73 -0.43 -15.06
C LYS A 18 0.85 -1.01 -13.64
N ILE A 19 0.71 -0.15 -12.64
CA ILE A 19 0.64 -0.52 -11.23
C ILE A 19 -0.75 -0.24 -10.65
N ALA A 20 -1.05 -0.80 -9.49
CA ALA A 20 -2.24 -0.42 -8.74
C ALA A 20 -2.03 0.94 -8.07
N ASP A 21 -3.08 1.77 -8.06
CA ASP A 21 -3.11 3.04 -7.34
C ASP A 21 -2.85 2.81 -5.85
N GLY A 22 -2.10 3.73 -5.24
CA GLY A 22 -1.66 3.59 -3.86
C GLY A 22 -0.77 4.76 -3.44
N GLY A 23 -0.34 4.73 -2.18
CA GLY A 23 0.57 5.72 -1.63
C GLY A 23 1.21 5.24 -0.35
N LEU A 24 2.28 5.92 0.05
CA LEU A 24 2.89 5.75 1.37
C LEU A 24 2.06 6.51 2.41
N ALA A 25 1.93 5.91 3.59
CA ALA A 25 1.33 6.52 4.77
C ALA A 25 2.24 6.25 5.97
N HIS A 26 2.51 7.29 6.76
CA HIS A 26 3.33 7.24 7.97
C HIS A 26 2.50 7.23 9.25
N SER A 27 1.18 7.45 9.14
CA SER A 27 0.23 7.33 10.24
C SER A 27 -1.08 6.68 9.77
N PRO A 28 -1.93 6.19 10.70
CA PRO A 28 -3.27 5.69 10.37
C PRO A 28 -4.14 6.73 9.64
N GLU A 29 -4.07 7.99 10.06
CA GLU A 29 -4.85 9.09 9.47
C GLU A 29 -4.41 9.36 8.02
N GLU A 30 -3.10 9.32 7.75
CA GLU A 30 -2.59 9.40 6.38
C GLU A 30 -3.08 8.21 5.54
N ALA A 31 -3.13 6.99 6.10
CA ALA A 31 -3.61 5.81 5.38
C ALA A 31 -5.09 5.97 4.98
N VAL A 32 -5.93 6.47 5.90
CA VAL A 32 -7.34 6.78 5.63
C VAL A 32 -7.47 7.89 4.58
N GLN A 33 -6.66 8.94 4.66
CA GLN A 33 -6.68 10.02 3.67
C GLN A 33 -6.32 9.49 2.26
N ARG A 34 -5.28 8.65 2.15
CA ARG A 34 -4.93 7.99 0.88
C ARG A 34 -6.03 7.08 0.38
N ALA A 35 -6.69 6.33 1.25
CA ALA A 35 -7.80 5.47 0.88
C ALA A 35 -8.95 6.28 0.25
N ARG A 36 -9.27 7.46 0.81
CA ARG A 36 -10.29 8.38 0.27
C ARG A 36 -9.96 8.93 -1.12
N GLU A 37 -8.67 9.09 -1.44
CA GLU A 37 -8.19 9.55 -2.75
C GLU A 37 -8.35 8.47 -3.84
N ILE A 38 -8.39 7.19 -3.45
CA ILE A 38 -8.49 6.06 -4.36
C ILE A 38 -9.95 5.63 -4.48
N ASN A 39 -10.60 5.96 -5.60
CA ASN A 39 -12.00 5.63 -5.86
C ASN A 39 -12.21 4.12 -6.12
N CYS A 40 -12.27 3.33 -5.06
CA CYS A 40 -12.49 1.89 -5.09
C CYS A 40 -13.30 1.41 -3.88
N ASN A 41 -13.75 0.15 -3.92
CA ASN A 41 -14.56 -0.44 -2.86
C ASN A 41 -13.72 -1.19 -1.80
N ASN A 42 -12.44 -1.46 -2.08
CA ASN A 42 -11.56 -2.20 -1.18
C ASN A 42 -10.12 -1.70 -1.31
N TRP A 43 -9.42 -1.65 -0.19
CA TRP A 43 -8.01 -1.25 -0.10
C TRP A 43 -7.15 -2.41 0.42
N VAL A 44 -5.84 -2.30 0.21
CA VAL A 44 -4.88 -3.24 0.80
C VAL A 44 -3.81 -2.44 1.54
N VAL A 45 -3.82 -2.51 2.86
CA VAL A 45 -2.78 -1.93 3.71
C VAL A 45 -1.63 -2.91 3.80
N LYS A 46 -0.41 -2.45 3.50
CA LYS A 46 0.80 -3.30 3.43
C LYS A 46 1.95 -2.67 4.19
N ALA A 47 2.48 -3.39 5.18
CA ALA A 47 3.71 -3.03 5.85
C ALA A 47 4.86 -2.90 4.84
N GLN A 48 5.60 -1.79 4.92
CA GLN A 48 6.77 -1.53 4.09
C GLN A 48 8.05 -1.96 4.83
N ILE A 49 8.54 -3.16 4.52
CA ILE A 49 9.79 -3.71 5.05
C ILE A 49 10.58 -4.41 3.94
N HIS A 50 11.90 -4.49 4.07
CA HIS A 50 12.78 -5.23 3.15
C HIS A 50 12.75 -6.74 3.42
N SER A 51 11.55 -7.32 3.47
CA SER A 51 11.37 -8.76 3.65
C SER A 51 10.08 -9.27 3.00
N GLY A 52 10.11 -10.53 2.59
CA GLY A 52 8.97 -11.26 2.05
C GLY A 52 8.00 -11.74 3.14
N ALA A 53 7.09 -12.66 2.78
CA ALA A 53 6.16 -13.34 3.69
C ALA A 53 5.22 -12.45 4.55
N ARG A 54 5.15 -11.14 4.27
CA ARG A 54 4.30 -10.16 4.97
C ARG A 54 2.85 -10.61 5.12
N GLY A 55 2.26 -11.23 4.10
CA GLY A 55 0.89 -11.74 4.17
C GLY A 55 0.70 -12.85 5.21
N LYS A 56 1.66 -13.77 5.35
CA LYS A 56 1.62 -14.82 6.38
C LYS A 56 1.85 -14.26 7.78
N ALA A 57 2.63 -13.18 7.89
CA ALA A 57 2.95 -12.52 9.15
C ALA A 57 1.89 -11.48 9.58
N GLY A 58 0.79 -11.31 8.84
CA GLY A 58 -0.25 -10.31 9.14
C GLY A 58 0.08 -8.87 8.73
N GLY A 59 1.21 -8.64 8.06
CA GLY A 59 1.60 -7.33 7.52
C GLY A 59 0.90 -6.93 6.21
N ILE A 60 -0.13 -7.66 5.79
CA ILE A 60 -1.00 -7.32 4.66
C ILE A 60 -2.45 -7.51 5.10
N LYS A 61 -3.26 -6.46 5.04
CA LYS A 61 -4.68 -6.46 5.41
C LYS A 61 -5.52 -5.98 4.23
N ILE A 62 -6.60 -6.69 3.92
CA ILE A 62 -7.61 -6.24 2.96
C ILE A 62 -8.67 -5.49 3.76
N CYS A 63 -8.99 -4.27 3.36
CA CYS A 63 -9.89 -3.38 4.06
C CYS A 63 -11.06 -3.01 3.16
N LYS A 64 -12.29 -3.07 3.68
CA LYS A 64 -13.54 -2.76 2.99
C LYS A 64 -14.18 -1.45 3.47
N THR A 65 -13.70 -0.94 4.60
CA THR A 65 -14.14 0.32 5.20
C THR A 65 -12.91 1.17 5.56
N HIS A 66 -13.12 2.46 5.76
CA HIS A 66 -12.05 3.35 6.23
C HIS A 66 -11.60 2.99 7.65
N ASP A 67 -12.52 2.56 8.51
CA ASP A 67 -12.18 2.08 9.86
C ASP A 67 -11.31 0.82 9.85
N GLU A 68 -11.39 -0.01 8.79
CA GLU A 68 -10.48 -1.15 8.63
C GLU A 68 -9.09 -0.73 8.12
N VAL A 69 -8.97 0.44 7.49
CA VAL A 69 -7.72 1.03 7.00
C VAL A 69 -6.91 1.67 8.12
N GLU A 70 -7.59 2.33 9.07
CA GLU A 70 -6.99 2.87 10.31
C GLU A 70 -6.40 1.76 11.19
#